data_AF-A0AAD7V8W9-F1
#
_entry.id   AF-A0AAD7V8W9-F1
#
_cell.length_a   1.000
_cell.length_b   1.000
_cell.length_c   1.000
_cell.angle_alpha   90.00
_cell.angle_beta   90.00
_cell.angle_gamma   90.00
#
_symmetry.space_group_name_H-M   'P 1'
#
loop_
_entity.id
_entity.type
_entity.pdbx_description
1 polymer ?
#
loop_
_entity_poly.entity_id
_entity_poly.type
_entity_poly.pdbx_seq_one_letter_code
_entity_poly.pdbx_strand_id
1 'polypeptide(L)'
;MPPKISNTEILTAGAKAYAKKRRKKEKVVESIEFDPASRKDFLTGFRKRKQERKRKAKEKYDERLRQEKIKDRAILRAERRREVEEKMAALQAMIKGEHPSEDEEEITLFGKDDDTPDASEEKQKESNVTEFKSNTALTTVTVIEEMDDWGKDI
;
A
#
# COMPACT_ATOMS: atom_id res chain seq x y z
N MET A 1 19.01 -17.17 15.59
CA MET A 1 20.20 -16.48 16.14
C MET A 1 20.06 -14.99 15.89
N PRO A 2 20.41 -14.11 16.84
CA PRO A 2 20.38 -12.67 16.58
C PRO A 2 21.32 -12.31 15.41
N PRO A 3 20.93 -11.34 14.55
CA PRO A 3 21.76 -10.94 13.43
C PRO A 3 23.10 -10.40 13.93
N LYS A 4 24.19 -10.82 13.28
CA LYS A 4 25.55 -10.39 13.62
C LYS A 4 25.70 -8.92 13.27
N ILE A 5 25.81 -8.06 14.29
CA ILE A 5 26.01 -6.63 14.11
C ILE A 5 27.44 -6.40 13.60
N SER A 6 27.58 -5.62 12.54
CA SER A 6 28.90 -5.35 11.99
C SER A 6 29.69 -4.41 12.89
N ASN A 7 31.03 -4.58 12.94
CA ASN A 7 31.90 -3.71 13.75
C ASN A 7 31.72 -2.22 13.40
N THR A 8 31.48 -1.91 12.12
CA THR A 8 31.22 -0.52 11.67
C THR A 8 29.93 0.05 12.26
N GLU A 9 28.89 -0.76 12.44
CA GLU A 9 27.64 -0.33 13.07
C GLU A 9 27.82 -0.09 14.56
N ILE A 10 28.57 -0.95 15.25
CA ILE A 10 28.87 -0.78 16.68
C ILE A 10 29.61 0.54 16.91
N LEU A 11 30.64 0.81 16.09
CA LEU A 11 31.45 2.03 16.21
C LEU A 11 30.69 3.30 15.78
N THR A 12 29.75 3.21 14.83
CA THR A 12 28.96 4.35 14.35
C THR A 12 27.63 4.56 15.08
N ALA A 13 27.16 3.59 15.88
CA ALA A 13 25.89 3.65 16.59
C ALA A 13 25.81 4.86 17.53
N GLY A 14 26.90 5.20 18.22
CA GLY A 14 26.97 6.38 19.09
C GLY A 14 26.73 7.67 18.31
N ALA A 15 27.46 7.87 17.20
CA ALA A 15 27.31 9.05 16.35
C ALA A 15 25.90 9.18 15.78
N LYS A 16 25.30 8.06 15.33
CA LYS A 16 23.90 8.02 14.87
C LYS A 16 22.92 8.41 15.98
N ALA A 17 23.13 7.93 17.20
CA ALA A 17 22.30 8.27 18.35
C ALA A 17 22.41 9.77 18.72
N TYR A 18 23.63 10.34 18.72
CA TYR A 18 23.85 11.76 18.98
C TYR A 18 23.24 12.65 17.89
N ALA A 19 23.38 12.27 16.62
CA ALA A 19 22.73 12.97 15.51
C ALA A 19 21.20 12.96 15.65
N LYS A 20 20.61 11.82 16.05
CA LYS A 20 19.17 11.71 16.34
C LYS A 20 18.76 12.61 17.50
N LYS A 21 19.54 12.66 18.58
CA LYS A 21 19.29 13.54 19.73
C LYS A 21 19.36 15.02 19.34
N ARG A 22 20.34 15.42 18.53
CA ARG A 22 20.49 16.80 18.04
C ARG A 22 19.30 17.22 17.18
N ARG A 23 18.90 16.39 16.21
CA ARG A 23 17.69 16.62 15.38
C ARG A 23 16.41 16.71 16.22
N LYS A 24 16.32 15.95 17.32
CA LYS A 24 15.19 16.08 18.25
C LYS A 24 15.21 17.43 18.95
N LYS A 25 16.36 17.86 19.48
CA LYS A 25 16.51 19.17 20.13
C LYS A 25 16.19 20.34 19.18
N GLU A 26 16.65 20.29 17.94
CA GLU A 26 16.35 21.30 16.91
C GLU A 26 14.84 21.40 16.60
N LYS A 27 14.08 20.30 16.77
CA LYS A 27 12.63 20.29 16.56
C LYS A 27 11.83 20.67 17.81
N VAL A 28 12.48 20.77 18.98
CA VAL A 28 11.82 21.25 20.19
C VAL A 28 11.66 22.76 20.05
N VAL A 29 10.42 23.21 20.09
CA VAL A 29 10.10 24.64 20.10
C VAL A 29 10.54 25.21 21.45
N GLU A 30 11.39 26.24 21.44
CA GLU A 30 12.00 26.82 22.65
C GLU A 30 10.97 27.56 23.54
N SER A 31 9.99 28.22 22.93
CA SER A 31 8.92 28.93 23.65
C SER A 31 7.59 28.82 22.92
N ILE A 32 6.50 28.65 23.68
CA ILE A 32 5.13 28.69 23.16
C ILE A 32 4.50 30.01 23.59
N GLU A 33 4.30 30.91 22.65
CA GLU A 33 3.63 32.19 22.89
C GLU A 33 2.11 32.03 22.68
N PHE A 34 1.32 32.45 23.67
CA PHE A 34 -0.14 32.34 23.63
C PHE A 34 -0.76 33.69 23.29
N ASP A 35 -1.01 33.91 22.00
CA ASP A 35 -1.75 35.09 21.56
C ASP A 35 -3.23 35.02 22.01
N PRO A 36 -3.71 35.98 22.81
CA PRO A 36 -5.09 36.01 23.26
C PRO A 36 -6.10 36.19 22.10
N ALA A 37 -5.73 36.83 20.99
CA ALA A 37 -6.61 36.98 19.84
C ALA A 37 -6.82 35.62 19.14
N SER A 38 -5.73 34.91 18.83
CA SER A 38 -5.76 33.54 18.32
C SER A 38 -6.53 32.58 19.24
N ARG A 39 -6.42 32.76 20.57
CA ARG A 39 -7.20 31.96 21.53
C ARG A 39 -8.69 32.22 21.45
N LYS A 40 -9.12 33.48 21.29
CA LYS A 40 -10.55 33.84 21.14
C LYS A 40 -11.12 33.26 19.85
N ASP A 41 -10.38 33.34 18.75
CA ASP A 41 -10.76 32.76 17.46
C ASP A 41 -10.83 31.24 17.53
N PHE A 42 -9.87 30.62 18.22
CA PHE A 42 -9.93 29.19 18.51
C PHE A 42 -11.20 28.89 19.30
N LEU A 43 -11.42 29.50 20.46
CA LEU A 43 -12.58 29.20 21.31
C LEU A 43 -13.92 29.39 20.59
N THR A 44 -14.12 30.45 19.82
CA THR A 44 -15.39 30.72 19.13
C THR A 44 -15.54 29.97 17.79
N GLY A 45 -14.43 29.63 17.13
CA GLY A 45 -14.37 29.04 15.79
C GLY A 45 -14.63 27.53 15.71
N PHE A 46 -15.51 26.93 16.53
CA PHE A 46 -15.77 25.48 16.52
C PHE A 46 -16.14 24.92 15.14
N ARG A 47 -17.00 25.62 14.38
CA ARG A 47 -17.41 25.20 13.03
C ARG A 47 -16.22 25.20 12.06
N LYS A 48 -15.40 26.26 12.09
CA LYS A 48 -14.17 26.37 11.28
C LYS A 48 -13.24 25.17 11.56
N ARG A 49 -12.96 24.89 12.83
CA ARG A 49 -12.12 23.73 13.21
C ARG A 49 -12.74 22.39 12.82
N LYS A 50 -14.06 22.23 12.95
CA LYS A 50 -14.73 20.99 12.53
C LYS A 50 -14.56 20.77 11.03
N GLN A 51 -14.71 21.82 10.21
CA GLN A 51 -14.46 21.76 8.77
C GLN A 51 -12.98 21.52 8.45
N GLU A 52 -12.06 22.21 9.12
CA GLU A 52 -10.61 21.98 8.96
C GLU A 52 -10.19 20.56 9.31
N ARG A 53 -10.74 19.96 10.39
CA ARG A 53 -10.47 18.57 10.73
C ARG A 53 -10.94 17.62 9.63
N LYS A 54 -12.15 17.83 9.10
CA LYS A 54 -12.66 17.05 7.95
C LYS A 54 -11.77 17.21 6.73
N ARG A 55 -11.35 18.45 6.42
CA ARG A 55 -10.47 18.75 5.29
C ARG A 55 -9.10 18.08 5.45
N LYS A 56 -8.46 18.21 6.62
CA LYS A 56 -7.18 17.56 6.94
C LYS A 56 -7.27 16.04 6.89
N ALA A 57 -8.38 15.45 7.34
CA ALA A 57 -8.59 14.01 7.23
C ALA A 57 -8.65 13.57 5.75
N LYS A 58 -9.37 14.32 4.92
CA LYS A 58 -9.42 14.08 3.47
C LYS A 58 -8.04 14.25 2.82
N GLU A 59 -7.35 15.36 3.09
CA GLU A 59 -6.00 15.64 2.57
C GLU A 59 -5.01 14.52 2.93
N LYS A 60 -5.02 14.02 4.17
CA LYS A 60 -4.16 12.90 4.59
C LYS A 60 -4.49 11.60 3.87
N TYR A 61 -5.77 11.33 3.64
CA TYR A 61 -6.20 10.15 2.90
C TYR A 61 -5.77 10.23 1.44
N ASP A 62 -5.98 11.38 0.79
CA ASP A 62 -5.54 11.64 -0.59
C ASP A 62 -4.01 11.54 -0.73
N GLU A 63 -3.25 12.05 0.24
CA GLU A 63 -1.80 11.92 0.27
C GLU A 63 -1.36 10.46 0.40
N ARG A 64 -2.00 9.68 1.28
CA ARG A 64 -1.74 8.24 1.42
C ARG A 64 -2.02 7.48 0.12
N LEU A 65 -3.18 7.71 -0.49
CA LEU A 65 -3.53 7.10 -1.77
C LEU A 65 -2.52 7.45 -2.87
N ARG A 66 -2.05 8.70 -2.91
CA ARG A 66 -1.01 9.12 -3.86
C ARG A 66 0.31 8.38 -3.61
N GLN A 67 0.71 8.23 -2.36
CA GLN A 67 1.92 7.50 -2.00
C GLN A 67 1.81 6.01 -2.34
N GLU A 68 0.65 5.38 -2.10
CA GLU A 68 0.36 3.99 -2.47
C GLU A 68 0.46 3.82 -4.00
N LYS A 69 -0.22 4.66 -4.80
CA LYS A 69 -0.10 4.65 -6.27
C LYS A 69 1.33 4.86 -6.80
N ILE A 70 2.17 5.60 -6.09
CA ILE A 70 3.58 5.76 -6.48
C ILE A 70 4.36 4.49 -6.18
N LYS A 71 4.12 3.85 -5.02
CA LYS A 71 4.74 2.58 -4.65
C LYS A 71 4.34 1.48 -5.62
N ASP A 72 3.07 1.34 -5.94
CA ASP A 72 2.57 0.30 -6.85
C ASP A 72 3.21 0.44 -8.24
N ARG A 73 3.28 1.68 -8.76
CA ARG A 73 3.99 1.94 -10.02
C ARG A 73 5.48 1.66 -9.95
N ALA A 74 6.11 1.83 -8.79
CA ALA A 74 7.52 1.49 -8.61
C ALA A 74 7.74 -0.03 -8.60
N ILE A 75 6.83 -0.77 -7.98
CA ILE A 75 6.82 -2.25 -7.94
C ILE A 75 6.65 -2.80 -9.36
N LEU A 76 5.60 -2.40 -10.08
CA LEU A 76 5.36 -2.86 -11.46
C LEU A 76 6.52 -2.57 -12.42
N ARG A 77 7.19 -1.42 -12.25
CA ARG A 77 8.39 -1.09 -13.04
C ARG A 77 9.59 -1.94 -12.65
N ALA A 78 9.71 -2.32 -11.38
CA ALA A 78 10.79 -3.20 -10.93
C ALA A 78 10.57 -4.64 -11.43
N GLU A 79 9.35 -5.14 -11.38
CA GLU A 79 8.95 -6.45 -11.93
C GLU A 79 9.23 -6.52 -13.43
N ARG A 80 8.74 -5.53 -14.20
CA ARG A 80 9.02 -5.47 -15.65
C ARG A 80 10.52 -5.42 -15.97
N ARG A 81 11.32 -4.73 -15.16
CA ARG A 81 12.78 -4.72 -15.35
C ARG A 81 13.39 -6.09 -15.11
N ARG A 82 12.98 -6.79 -14.04
CA ARG A 82 13.43 -8.15 -13.75
C ARG A 82 13.07 -9.13 -14.87
N GLU A 83 11.82 -9.10 -15.35
CA GLU A 83 11.39 -9.94 -16.48
C GLU A 83 12.22 -9.69 -17.74
N VAL A 84 12.56 -8.43 -18.02
CA VAL A 84 13.42 -8.07 -19.17
C VAL A 84 14.85 -8.56 -18.94
N GLU A 85 15.40 -8.40 -17.73
CA GLU A 85 16.74 -8.88 -17.38
C GLU A 85 16.82 -10.42 -17.49
N GLU A 86 15.82 -11.15 -17.01
CA GLU A 86 15.71 -12.61 -17.11
C GLU A 86 15.62 -13.07 -18.58
N LYS A 87 14.77 -12.42 -19.38
CA LYS A 87 14.66 -12.71 -20.82
C LYS A 87 15.97 -12.43 -21.55
N MET A 88 16.64 -11.32 -21.26
CA MET A 88 17.93 -10.97 -21.86
C MET A 88 19.01 -11.98 -21.44
N ALA A 89 19.03 -12.41 -20.18
CA ALA A 89 19.96 -13.43 -19.70
C ALA A 89 19.71 -14.79 -20.39
N ALA A 90 18.44 -15.20 -20.56
CA ALA A 90 18.07 -16.41 -21.28
C ALA A 90 18.52 -16.35 -22.76
N LEU A 91 18.27 -15.23 -23.45
CA LEU A 91 18.75 -15.02 -24.82
C LEU A 91 20.28 -15.04 -24.92
N GLN A 92 20.97 -14.42 -23.96
CA GLN A 92 22.44 -14.42 -23.92
C GLN A 92 23.00 -15.85 -23.70
N ALA A 93 22.36 -16.65 -22.85
CA ALA A 93 22.73 -18.06 -22.63
C ALA A 93 22.55 -18.89 -23.92
N MET A 94 21.43 -18.71 -24.63
CA MET A 94 21.19 -19.36 -25.92
C MET A 94 22.25 -18.98 -26.97
N ILE A 95 22.61 -17.70 -27.07
CA ILE A 95 23.63 -17.22 -28.03
C ILE A 95 25.03 -17.76 -27.68
N LYS A 96 25.35 -17.89 -26.39
CA LYS A 96 26.66 -18.36 -25.93
C LYS A 96 26.84 -19.89 -26.08
N GLY A 97 25.80 -20.63 -26.44
CA GLY A 97 25.86 -22.08 -26.70
C GLY A 97 26.03 -22.95 -25.45
N GLU A 98 25.86 -22.38 -24.25
CA GLU A 98 25.70 -23.15 -23.02
C GLU A 98 24.24 -23.64 -23.00
N HIS A 99 24.00 -24.83 -23.54
CA HIS A 99 22.74 -25.56 -23.33
C HIS A 99 22.63 -25.86 -21.82
N PRO A 100 21.71 -25.23 -21.06
CA PRO A 100 21.25 -25.87 -19.83
C PRO A 100 20.58 -27.18 -20.25
N SER A 101 20.97 -28.27 -19.60
CA SER A 101 20.41 -29.61 -19.81
C SER A 101 18.90 -29.58 -19.97
N GLU A 102 18.45 -30.32 -20.98
CA GLU A 102 17.07 -30.57 -21.37
C GLU A 102 16.19 -30.95 -20.17
N ASP A 103 15.34 -30.02 -19.73
CA ASP A 103 14.02 -30.35 -19.20
C ASP A 103 13.02 -29.74 -20.19
N GLU A 104 12.40 -30.61 -20.98
CA GLU A 104 11.44 -30.30 -22.02
C GLU A 104 10.18 -29.65 -21.43
N GLU A 105 10.12 -28.32 -21.43
CA GLU A 105 8.85 -27.60 -21.53
C GLU A 105 8.84 -26.83 -22.85
N GLU A 106 8.09 -27.38 -23.79
CA GLU A 106 7.84 -26.87 -25.14
C GLU A 106 7.35 -25.41 -25.09
N ILE A 107 8.27 -24.46 -25.30
CA ILE A 107 7.94 -23.06 -25.51
C ILE A 107 7.25 -22.94 -26.88
N THR A 108 5.92 -22.91 -26.86
CA THR A 108 5.07 -22.54 -28.00
C THR A 108 5.24 -21.04 -28.28
N LEU A 109 6.28 -20.69 -29.05
CA LEU A 109 6.71 -19.29 -29.23
C LEU A 109 5.85 -18.47 -30.19
N PHE A 110 4.95 -19.02 -31.01
CA PHE A 110 4.13 -18.21 -31.91
C PHE A 110 2.79 -18.88 -32.27
N GLY A 111 1.68 -18.30 -31.78
CA GLY A 111 0.35 -18.50 -32.36
C GLY A 111 -0.78 -18.74 -31.35
N LYS A 112 -1.32 -17.67 -30.75
CA LYS A 112 -2.75 -17.59 -30.41
C LYS A 112 -3.20 -16.14 -30.17
N ASP A 113 -3.45 -15.41 -31.26
CA ASP A 113 -4.55 -14.45 -31.27
C ASP A 113 -5.81 -15.28 -31.55
N ASP A 114 -6.60 -15.53 -30.51
CA ASP A 114 -7.97 -16.04 -30.61
C ASP A 114 -8.76 -15.34 -29.50
N ASP A 115 -9.54 -14.34 -29.90
CA ASP A 115 -10.61 -13.75 -29.11
C ASP A 115 -11.51 -14.86 -28.55
N THR A 116 -11.59 -15.07 -27.24
CA THR A 116 -12.75 -15.65 -26.53
C THR A 116 -12.54 -15.64 -25.01
N PRO A 117 -13.62 -15.56 -24.21
CA PRO A 117 -13.73 -14.59 -23.11
C PRO A 117 -13.19 -15.08 -21.76
N ASP A 118 -12.84 -14.07 -20.97
CA ASP A 118 -12.87 -13.98 -19.50
C ASP A 118 -13.66 -15.11 -18.80
N ALA A 119 -12.94 -15.99 -18.12
CA ALA A 119 -13.48 -16.96 -17.18
C ALA A 119 -12.44 -17.23 -16.10
N SER A 120 -12.07 -16.18 -15.35
CA SER A 120 -11.63 -16.38 -13.98
C SER A 120 -12.79 -17.01 -13.21
N GLU A 121 -12.65 -18.27 -12.79
CA GLU A 121 -13.50 -18.90 -11.77
C GLU A 121 -13.27 -18.22 -10.40
N GLU A 122 -13.60 -16.94 -10.30
CA GLU A 122 -14.05 -16.38 -9.03
C GLU A 122 -15.47 -16.88 -8.87
N LYS A 123 -15.65 -17.87 -7.98
CA LYS A 123 -16.97 -18.19 -7.43
C LYS A 123 -17.53 -16.89 -6.85
N GLN A 124 -18.31 -16.16 -7.64
CA GLN A 124 -19.19 -15.11 -7.16
C GLN A 124 -20.17 -15.80 -6.21
N LYS A 125 -19.87 -15.75 -4.91
CA LYS A 125 -20.85 -16.07 -3.88
C LYS A 125 -21.98 -15.07 -4.09
N GLU A 126 -23.12 -15.54 -4.57
CA GLU A 126 -24.30 -14.71 -4.77
C GLU A 126 -24.61 -14.01 -3.45
N SER A 127 -24.44 -12.68 -3.40
CA SER A 127 -24.78 -11.91 -2.22
C SER A 127 -26.30 -11.93 -2.08
N ASN A 128 -26.80 -12.57 -1.03
CA ASN A 128 -28.23 -12.62 -0.75
C ASN A 128 -28.77 -11.20 -0.54
N VAL A 129 -29.47 -10.65 -1.55
CA VAL A 129 -30.12 -9.33 -1.48
C VAL A 129 -31.54 -9.53 -0.99
N THR A 130 -31.86 -8.94 0.17
CA THR A 130 -33.22 -8.95 0.72
C THR A 130 -33.83 -7.56 0.61
N GLU A 131 -35.04 -7.48 0.04
CA GLU A 131 -35.79 -6.23 -0.08
C GLU A 131 -36.81 -6.11 1.04
N PHE A 132 -36.70 -5.04 1.83
CA PHE A 132 -37.70 -4.69 2.84
C PHE A 132 -38.51 -3.48 2.37
N LYS A 133 -39.82 -3.67 2.26
CA LYS A 133 -40.76 -2.60 1.88
C LYS A 133 -41.43 -2.06 3.14
N SER A 134 -41.18 -0.79 3.43
CA SER A 134 -41.97 -0.03 4.39
C SER A 134 -42.98 0.86 3.64
N ASN A 135 -44.01 1.36 4.32
CA ASN A 135 -45.03 2.22 3.70
C ASN A 135 -44.45 3.51 3.10
N THR A 136 -43.22 3.88 3.45
CA THR A 136 -42.59 5.15 3.04
C THR A 136 -41.26 4.97 2.30
N ALA A 137 -40.62 3.79 2.35
CA ALA A 137 -39.32 3.56 1.71
C ALA A 137 -39.06 2.08 1.39
N LEU A 138 -38.32 1.85 0.29
CA LEU A 138 -37.70 0.57 -0.02
C LEU A 138 -36.26 0.57 0.47
N THR A 139 -35.91 -0.39 1.31
CA THR A 139 -34.56 -0.60 1.84
C THR A 139 -34.04 -1.96 1.43
N THR A 140 -32.86 -2.00 0.81
CA THR A 140 -32.20 -3.24 0.35
C THR A 140 -31.00 -3.52 1.24
N VAL A 141 -30.91 -4.72 1.81
CA VAL A 141 -29.80 -5.15 2.68
C VAL A 141 -29.04 -6.29 2.00
N THR A 142 -27.71 -6.13 1.88
CA THR A 142 -26.79 -7.13 1.34
C THR A 142 -25.96 -7.73 2.47
N VAL A 143 -26.08 -9.04 2.69
CA VAL A 143 -25.29 -9.76 3.71
C VAL A 143 -24.01 -10.29 3.05
N ILE A 144 -22.85 -9.91 3.60
CA ILE A 144 -21.54 -10.38 3.17
C ILE A 144 -21.01 -11.32 4.27
N GLU A 145 -20.96 -12.62 3.98
CA GLU A 145 -20.64 -13.68 4.95
C GLU A 145 -19.20 -13.61 5.50
N GLU A 146 -18.31 -12.82 4.91
CA GLU A 146 -16.91 -12.67 5.37
C GLU A 146 -16.77 -11.89 6.68
N MET A 147 -17.83 -11.23 7.18
CA MET A 147 -17.75 -10.39 8.38
C MET A 147 -17.95 -11.17 9.71
N ASP A 148 -18.54 -12.37 9.68
CA ASP A 148 -18.86 -13.16 10.89
C ASP A 148 -17.70 -14.07 11.38
N ASP A 149 -16.68 -14.31 10.56
CA ASP A 149 -15.55 -15.18 10.93
C ASP A 149 -14.45 -14.48 11.77
N TRP A 150 -14.61 -13.19 12.09
CA TRP A 150 -13.69 -12.42 12.94
C TRP A 150 -13.56 -12.96 14.38
N GLY A 151 -14.53 -13.76 14.85
CA GLY A 151 -14.62 -14.18 16.26
C GLY A 151 -14.39 -15.66 16.53
N LYS A 152 -14.05 -16.48 15.53
CA LYS A 152 -14.04 -17.95 15.67
C LYS A 152 -12.71 -18.55 16.14
N ASP A 153 -11.65 -17.74 16.16
CA ASP A 153 -10.28 -18.15 16.51
C ASP A 153 -9.79 -17.57 17.86
N ILE A 154 -10.69 -17.29 18.80
CA ILE A 154 -10.37 -16.96 20.22
C ILE A 154 -11.03 -17.95 21.17
#